data_AF-A0A7J0E189-F1
#
_entry.id   AF-A0A7J0E189-F1
#
_cell.length_a   1.000
_cell.length_b   1.000
_cell.length_c   1.000
_cell.angle_alpha   90.00
_cell.angle_beta   90.00
_cell.angle_gamma   90.00
#
_symmetry.space_group_name_H-M   'P 1'
#
loop_
_entity.id
_entity.type
_entity.pdbx_description
1 polymer ?
#
loop_
_entity_poly.entity_id
_entity_poly.type
_entity_poly.pdbx_seq_one_letter_code
_entity_poly.pdbx_strand_id
1 'polypeptide(L)'
;MAQSGRDSDGNNLIHNQSIIVPANLITIADSFEKKEHSWFVASHIPTDLSIQIQGITFHVHKYPLVSRCGYLSQVELQPSNSNLGCDLKLENLPVLSSWRETITVLRSCETLSPWAENLQIVRRCCDSIARKASREKLTGEMTNEESWWFKDSATLRIDHFVRIITALRAKGLKPEIIGSCIMYYAGKWRHEGNVGHNKEQKMIIESLVSILPPQKEAVSCKFLLAMLKMALVYSASPALVSELEKRVGMVLENADANDLLVPSCTRDQGKTLNSPDECTMHNIDVVQRILEYFLMHEHEQQEQQKSGKMVSKLLDNYLAEVAKDPNLSITNISSSSRSIASKSTNLP
;
A
#
# COMPACT_ATOMS: atom_id res chain seq x y z
N MET A 1 26.70 41.92 59.07
CA MET A 1 27.65 41.76 57.94
C MET A 1 28.23 40.36 58.05
N ALA A 2 28.28 39.46 57.10
CA ALA A 2 27.73 39.31 55.76
C ALA A 2 27.78 37.80 55.45
N GLN A 3 27.00 37.37 54.46
CA GLN A 3 26.70 36.00 54.06
C GLN A 3 27.90 35.09 53.72
N SER A 4 27.76 33.79 53.95
CA SER A 4 28.05 32.76 52.93
C SER A 4 27.37 31.45 53.30
N GLY A 5 26.25 31.16 52.65
CA GLY A 5 25.64 29.83 52.65
C GLY A 5 26.29 28.94 51.59
N ARG A 6 26.36 27.64 51.86
CA ARG A 6 26.43 26.60 50.83
C ARG A 6 25.89 25.31 51.41
N ASP A 7 24.62 25.06 51.09
CA ASP A 7 23.94 23.80 51.28
C ASP A 7 24.57 22.73 50.38
N SER A 8 24.76 21.56 50.98
CA SER A 8 25.33 20.36 50.38
C SER A 8 24.23 19.55 49.70
N ASP A 9 23.81 19.97 48.50
CA ASP A 9 22.91 19.15 47.69
C ASP A 9 23.69 18.13 46.87
N GLY A 10 23.47 16.86 47.22
CA GLY A 10 23.92 15.70 46.47
C GLY A 10 23.23 15.66 45.11
N ASN A 11 24.00 15.95 44.06
CA ASN A 11 23.59 15.64 42.69
C ASN A 11 24.25 14.35 42.22
N ASN A 12 23.41 13.31 42.11
CA ASN A 12 23.67 12.11 41.36
C ASN A 12 24.03 12.47 39.91
N LEU A 13 25.33 12.46 39.59
CA LEU A 13 25.82 12.52 38.22
C LEU A 13 25.51 11.19 37.55
N ILE A 14 24.39 11.15 36.83
CA ILE A 14 24.11 10.15 35.80
C ILE A 14 25.26 10.24 34.79
N HIS A 15 26.08 9.20 34.77
CA HIS A 15 27.25 9.10 33.90
C HIS A 15 26.77 8.92 32.45
N ASN A 16 26.45 10.03 31.78
CA ASN A 16 26.21 10.06 30.35
C ASN A 16 27.56 9.87 29.65
N GLN A 17 27.98 8.62 29.45
CA GLN A 17 29.15 8.28 28.63
C GLN A 17 28.80 8.49 27.15
N SER A 18 28.69 9.75 26.72
CA SER A 18 28.67 10.07 25.29
C SER A 18 30.04 9.74 24.70
N ILE A 19 30.08 8.82 23.75
CA ILE A 19 31.29 8.41 23.03
C ILE A 19 31.89 9.65 22.33
N ILE A 20 33.14 9.99 22.67
CA ILE A 20 33.88 11.10 22.06
C ILE A 20 34.26 10.72 20.62
N VAL A 21 33.88 11.57 19.66
CA VAL A 21 34.12 11.40 18.23
C VAL A 21 35.50 11.96 17.84
N PRO A 22 36.45 11.14 17.31
CA PRO A 22 37.70 11.66 16.76
C PRO A 22 37.50 12.36 15.41
N ALA A 23 38.26 13.43 15.17
CA ALA A 23 38.12 14.29 13.98
C ALA A 23 38.60 13.66 12.66
N ASN A 24 39.35 12.56 12.70
CA ASN A 24 39.89 11.91 11.51
C ASN A 24 39.13 10.62 11.20
N LEU A 25 38.31 10.67 10.15
CA LEU A 25 37.49 9.56 9.66
C LEU A 25 38.39 8.53 8.98
N ILE A 26 38.80 7.48 9.69
CA ILE A 26 39.42 6.33 9.05
C ILE A 26 38.35 5.28 8.75
N THR A 27 37.77 5.34 7.55
CA THR A 27 37.10 4.19 6.94
C THR A 27 38.18 3.22 6.46
N ILE A 28 38.56 2.24 7.29
CA ILE A 28 39.67 1.28 7.04
C ILE A 28 39.14 -0.11 6.61
N ALA A 29 37.88 -0.22 6.22
CA ALA A 29 37.30 -1.49 5.81
C ALA A 29 37.40 -1.64 4.29
N ASP A 30 38.37 -2.44 3.81
CA ASP A 30 38.57 -2.65 2.37
C ASP A 30 37.68 -3.78 1.84
N SER A 31 37.37 -4.78 2.66
CA SER A 31 36.48 -5.90 2.32
C SER A 31 36.00 -6.68 3.55
N PHE A 32 35.15 -7.70 3.34
CA PHE A 32 34.74 -8.66 4.37
C PHE A 32 35.22 -10.06 3.99
N GLU A 33 35.90 -10.73 4.92
CA GLU A 33 36.37 -12.12 4.77
C GLU A 33 35.46 -13.07 5.54
N LYS A 34 34.96 -14.11 4.88
CA LYS A 34 34.19 -15.18 5.52
C LYS A 34 35.11 -16.30 5.97
N LYS A 35 35.07 -16.63 7.27
CA LYS A 35 35.72 -17.80 7.86
C LYS A 35 34.66 -18.60 8.63
N GLU A 36 34.26 -19.74 8.06
CA GLU A 36 33.21 -20.60 8.61
C GLU A 36 31.89 -19.84 8.88
N HIS A 37 31.51 -19.71 10.16
CA HIS A 37 30.32 -19.00 10.64
C HIS A 37 30.62 -17.55 11.07
N SER A 38 31.81 -17.03 10.75
CA SER A 38 32.24 -15.69 11.14
C SER A 38 32.65 -14.85 9.92
N TRP A 39 32.35 -13.57 9.98
CA TRP A 39 32.75 -12.57 9.00
C TRP A 39 33.68 -11.56 9.66
N PHE A 40 34.78 -11.23 9.00
CA PHE A 40 35.77 -10.30 9.51
C PHE A 40 35.92 -9.12 8.55
N VAL A 41 35.90 -7.90 9.06
CA VAL A 41 36.32 -6.74 8.29
C VAL A 41 37.83 -6.82 8.05
N ALA A 42 38.24 -6.85 6.78
CA ALA A 42 39.63 -6.72 6.39
C ALA A 42 40.06 -5.27 6.61
N SER A 43 40.91 -5.04 7.60
CA SER A 43 41.42 -3.72 7.96
C SER A 43 42.77 -3.80 8.67
N HIS A 44 43.52 -2.72 8.63
CA HIS A 44 44.81 -2.59 9.34
C HIS A 44 44.69 -2.42 10.86
N ILE A 45 43.45 -2.33 11.39
CA ILE A 45 43.19 -2.20 12.82
C ILE A 45 42.37 -3.39 13.32
N PRO A 46 42.57 -3.86 14.57
CA PRO A 46 41.74 -4.90 15.13
C PRO A 46 40.27 -4.46 15.21
N THR A 47 39.36 -5.42 15.00
CA THR A 47 37.92 -5.23 15.19
C THR A 47 37.61 -5.14 16.69
N ASP A 48 36.82 -4.15 17.09
CA ASP A 48 36.47 -3.86 18.48
C ASP A 48 34.99 -4.17 18.81
N LEU A 49 34.23 -4.72 17.86
CA LEU A 49 32.84 -5.12 18.04
C LEU A 49 32.55 -6.44 17.32
N SER A 50 31.97 -7.40 18.03
CA SER A 50 31.43 -8.65 17.47
C SER A 50 29.91 -8.60 17.53
N ILE A 51 29.25 -8.72 16.39
CA ILE A 51 27.78 -8.76 16.29
C ILE A 51 27.34 -10.16 15.92
N GLN A 52 26.60 -10.84 16.79
CA GLN A 52 26.07 -12.18 16.54
C GLN A 52 24.62 -12.09 16.04
N ILE A 53 24.35 -12.68 14.88
CA ILE A 53 23.04 -12.70 14.22
C ILE A 53 22.75 -14.14 13.78
N GLN A 54 21.73 -14.79 14.38
CA GLN A 54 21.30 -16.15 13.99
C GLN A 54 22.44 -17.19 13.93
N GLY A 55 23.40 -17.10 14.87
CA GLY A 55 24.55 -18.01 14.92
C GLY A 55 25.73 -17.63 14.03
N ILE A 56 25.62 -16.54 13.24
CA ILE A 56 26.73 -15.96 12.47
C ILE A 56 27.32 -14.79 13.24
N THR A 57 28.65 -14.71 13.34
CA THR A 57 29.34 -13.62 14.05
C THR A 57 29.99 -12.66 13.05
N PHE A 58 29.76 -11.37 13.21
CA PHE A 58 30.38 -10.31 12.40
C PHE A 58 31.35 -9.51 13.26
N HIS A 59 32.64 -9.62 12.99
CA HIS A 59 33.70 -8.85 13.62
C HIS A 59 33.92 -7.57 12.82
N VAL A 60 33.56 -6.44 13.41
CA VAL A 60 33.43 -5.13 12.78
C VAL A 60 34.00 -4.04 13.69
N HIS A 61 34.03 -2.81 13.19
CA HIS A 61 34.40 -1.65 13.99
C HIS A 61 33.18 -0.99 14.64
N LYS A 62 33.25 -0.70 15.93
CA LYS A 62 32.20 -0.09 16.75
C LYS A 62 31.84 1.29 16.23
N TYR A 63 32.83 2.15 15.98
CA TYR A 63 32.61 3.56 15.68
C TYR A 63 31.86 3.82 14.34
N PRO A 64 32.23 3.20 13.20
CA PRO A 64 31.50 3.37 11.94
C PRO A 64 30.01 2.98 12.02
N LEU A 65 29.69 2.00 12.88
CA LEU A 65 28.32 1.54 13.09
C LEU A 65 27.55 2.43 14.07
N VAL A 66 28.15 2.78 15.21
CA VAL A 66 27.53 3.66 16.23
C VAL A 66 27.26 5.06 15.68
N SER A 67 28.16 5.61 14.85
CA SER A 67 27.99 6.93 14.22
C SER A 67 26.85 6.98 13.20
N ARG A 68 26.41 5.82 12.69
CA ARG A 68 25.37 5.71 11.64
C ARG A 68 24.10 5.00 12.10
N CYS A 69 24.11 4.36 13.27
CA CYS A 69 22.99 3.58 13.79
C CYS A 69 22.59 4.08 15.18
N GLY A 70 21.48 4.81 15.25
CA GLY A 70 20.93 5.34 16.51
C GLY A 70 20.51 4.24 17.51
N TYR A 71 20.26 3.02 17.05
CA TYR A 71 20.06 1.88 17.94
C TYR A 71 21.39 1.45 18.59
N LEU A 72 22.44 1.26 17.80
CA LEU A 72 23.76 0.85 18.31
C LEU A 72 24.41 1.92 19.21
N SER A 73 24.07 3.20 19.04
CA SER A 73 24.51 4.25 19.95
C SER A 73 23.83 4.22 21.32
N GLN A 74 22.69 3.54 21.45
CA GLN A 74 21.90 3.44 22.68
C GLN A 74 22.01 2.06 23.36
N VAL A 75 22.54 1.06 22.67
CA VAL A 75 22.64 -0.31 23.20
C VAL A 75 23.87 -0.43 24.12
N GLU A 76 23.64 -0.99 25.31
CA GLU A 76 24.71 -1.40 26.22
C GLU A 76 25.47 -2.60 25.63
N LEU A 77 26.68 -2.33 25.19
CA LEU A 77 27.59 -3.34 24.66
C LEU A 77 28.31 -4.06 25.80
N GLN A 78 28.18 -5.38 25.83
CA GLN A 78 28.85 -6.20 26.85
C GLN A 78 30.34 -6.37 26.50
N PRO A 79 31.27 -6.31 27.47
CA PRO A 79 32.68 -6.61 27.21
C PRO A 79 32.82 -8.07 26.76
N SER A 80 33.57 -8.31 25.69
CA SER A 80 33.81 -9.67 25.22
C SER A 80 34.80 -10.41 26.13
N ASN A 81 34.66 -11.74 26.22
CA ASN A 81 35.55 -12.60 27.01
C ASN A 81 36.99 -12.63 26.47
N SER A 82 37.22 -12.09 25.27
CA SER A 82 38.50 -12.06 24.58
C SER A 82 39.15 -10.67 24.62
N ASN A 83 39.05 -9.91 25.71
CA ASN A 83 39.80 -8.67 26.07
C ASN A 83 39.99 -7.57 24.99
N LEU A 84 39.41 -7.68 23.80
CA LEU A 84 39.70 -6.84 22.63
C LEU A 84 38.41 -6.47 21.88
N GLY A 85 37.28 -6.38 22.58
CA GLY A 85 36.05 -5.91 21.95
C GLY A 85 34.81 -5.94 22.82
N CYS A 86 33.71 -5.59 22.18
CA CYS A 86 32.36 -5.68 22.71
C CYS A 86 31.58 -6.77 21.97
N ASP A 87 30.69 -7.48 22.65
CA ASP A 87 29.78 -8.44 22.03
C ASP A 87 28.35 -7.89 22.02
N LEU A 88 27.69 -8.01 20.86
CA LEU A 88 26.28 -7.66 20.66
C LEU A 88 25.54 -8.84 20.05
N LYS A 89 24.56 -9.39 20.76
CA LYS A 89 23.66 -10.42 20.24
C LYS A 89 22.38 -9.80 19.71
N LEU A 90 22.18 -9.84 18.40
CA LEU A 90 20.95 -9.41 17.74
C LEU A 90 20.08 -10.64 17.45
N GLU A 91 19.57 -11.28 18.51
CA GLU A 91 18.72 -12.46 18.38
C GLU A 91 17.26 -12.10 18.07
N ASN A 92 16.84 -10.88 18.44
CA ASN A 92 15.55 -10.30 18.07
C ASN A 92 15.76 -8.81 17.80
N LEU A 93 15.58 -8.33 16.56
CA LEU A 93 15.65 -6.90 16.25
C LEU A 93 14.51 -6.15 16.98
N PRO A 94 14.79 -5.34 18.02
CA PRO A 94 13.74 -4.64 18.75
C PRO A 94 13.13 -3.49 17.95
N VAL A 95 13.74 -3.10 16.81
CA VAL A 95 13.20 -2.08 15.89
C VAL A 95 11.80 -2.44 15.35
N LEU A 96 11.43 -3.72 15.41
CA LEU A 96 10.09 -4.20 15.06
C LEU A 96 9.12 -4.18 16.24
N SER A 97 9.50 -3.66 17.41
CA SER A 97 8.61 -3.53 18.58
C SER A 97 7.65 -2.35 18.44
N SER A 98 8.13 -1.21 17.93
CA SER A 98 7.33 -0.02 17.68
C SER A 98 6.77 0.01 16.25
N TRP A 99 5.52 0.45 16.10
CA TRP A 99 4.90 0.65 14.78
C TRP A 99 5.67 1.69 13.97
N ARG A 100 5.91 2.87 14.56
CA ARG A 100 6.58 4.00 13.92
C ARG A 100 7.97 3.62 13.42
N GLU A 101 8.74 2.89 14.23
CA GLU A 101 10.07 2.41 13.81
C GLU A 101 9.98 1.42 12.66
N THR A 102 8.97 0.53 12.67
CA THR A 102 8.75 -0.41 11.56
C THR A 102 8.46 0.31 10.24
N ILE A 103 7.63 1.37 10.28
CA ILE A 103 7.33 2.21 9.11
C ILE A 103 8.59 2.96 8.64
N THR A 104 9.37 3.51 9.56
CA THR A 104 10.63 4.20 9.23
C THR A 104 11.62 3.26 8.55
N VAL A 105 11.82 2.05 9.08
CA VAL A 105 12.69 1.03 8.47
C VAL A 105 12.20 0.69 7.06
N LEU A 106 10.90 0.52 6.89
CA LEU A 106 10.31 0.20 5.59
C LEU A 106 10.55 1.33 4.57
N ARG A 107 10.43 2.60 4.98
CA ARG A 107 10.78 3.75 4.13
C ARG A 107 12.27 3.78 3.79
N SER A 108 13.15 3.48 4.74
CA SER A 108 14.58 3.39 4.48
C SER A 108 14.95 2.22 3.54
N CYS A 109 14.13 1.16 3.45
CA CYS A 109 14.37 0.07 2.50
C CYS A 109 14.23 0.51 1.03
N GLU A 110 13.55 1.63 0.76
CA GLU A 110 13.35 2.14 -0.61
C GLU A 110 14.66 2.47 -1.32
N THR A 111 15.67 2.94 -0.57
CA THR A 111 17.00 3.26 -1.10
C THR A 111 17.99 2.10 -1.01
N LEU A 112 17.59 0.98 -0.40
CA LEU A 112 18.44 -0.18 -0.11
C LEU A 112 18.11 -1.40 -0.99
N SER A 113 17.32 -1.22 -2.05
CA SER A 113 17.06 -2.27 -3.03
C SER A 113 18.35 -2.63 -3.80
N PRO A 114 18.66 -3.92 -4.05
CA PRO A 114 17.87 -5.13 -3.74
C PRO A 114 18.21 -5.77 -2.38
N TRP A 115 19.11 -5.18 -1.59
CA TRP A 115 19.64 -5.80 -0.38
C TRP A 115 18.58 -5.96 0.70
N ALA A 116 17.71 -4.97 0.87
CA ALA A 116 16.59 -5.03 1.80
C ALA A 116 15.64 -6.23 1.50
N GLU A 117 15.53 -6.61 0.22
CA GLU A 117 14.74 -7.76 -0.22
C GLU A 117 15.45 -9.08 0.05
N ASN A 118 16.73 -9.18 -0.32
CA ASN A 118 17.53 -10.39 -0.10
C ASN A 118 17.62 -10.74 1.40
N LEU A 119 17.71 -9.72 2.25
CA LEU A 119 17.72 -9.86 3.70
C LEU A 119 16.33 -10.03 4.34
N GLN A 120 15.27 -10.03 3.51
CA GLN A 120 13.88 -10.18 3.94
C GLN A 120 13.42 -9.11 4.96
N ILE A 121 14.07 -7.94 4.99
CA ILE A 121 13.75 -6.86 5.93
C ILE A 121 12.34 -6.34 5.64
N VAL A 122 12.05 -6.08 4.37
CA VAL A 122 10.74 -5.60 3.91
C VAL A 122 9.63 -6.57 4.32
N ARG A 123 9.84 -7.88 4.13
CA ARG A 123 8.90 -8.93 4.56
C ARG A 123 8.67 -8.91 6.07
N ARG A 124 9.75 -8.88 6.88
CA ARG A 124 9.66 -8.86 8.34
C ARG A 124 8.93 -7.61 8.86
N CYS A 125 9.17 -6.46 8.24
CA CYS A 125 8.46 -5.22 8.55
C CYS A 125 6.96 -5.36 8.24
N CYS A 126 6.59 -5.84 7.05
CA CYS A 126 5.19 -6.06 6.66
C CYS A 126 4.49 -7.06 7.60
N ASP A 127 5.15 -8.16 7.96
CA ASP A 127 4.60 -9.15 8.91
C ASP A 127 4.42 -8.56 10.32
N SER A 128 5.33 -7.69 10.74
CA SER A 128 5.25 -6.99 12.02
C SER A 128 4.10 -5.98 12.05
N ILE A 129 3.96 -5.17 10.99
CA ILE A 129 2.83 -4.26 10.76
C ILE A 129 1.51 -5.03 10.81
N ALA A 130 1.41 -6.12 10.03
CA ALA A 130 0.21 -6.92 9.96
C ALA A 130 -0.16 -7.54 11.31
N ARG A 131 0.82 -8.02 12.08
CA ARG A 131 0.62 -8.54 13.44
C ARG A 131 0.11 -7.46 14.38
N LYS A 132 0.65 -6.24 14.33
CA LYS A 132 0.23 -5.14 15.21
C LYS A 132 -1.19 -4.66 14.88
N ALA A 133 -1.48 -4.39 13.61
CA ALA A 133 -2.81 -3.98 13.15
C ALA A 133 -3.88 -5.04 13.48
N SER A 134 -3.53 -6.33 13.41
CA SER A 134 -4.48 -7.41 13.75
C SER A 134 -4.78 -7.54 15.25
N ARG A 135 -3.88 -7.07 16.13
CA ARG A 135 -4.06 -7.16 17.60
C ARG A 135 -5.05 -6.13 18.15
N GLU A 136 -5.24 -5.01 17.45
CA GLU A 136 -6.22 -3.96 17.77
C GLU A 136 -7.66 -4.52 17.87
N LYS A 137 -7.94 -5.62 17.17
CA LYS A 137 -9.24 -6.33 17.21
C LYS A 137 -9.62 -6.82 18.62
N LEU A 138 -8.66 -7.00 19.53
CA LEU A 138 -8.92 -7.55 20.87
C LEU A 138 -9.32 -6.50 21.90
N THR A 139 -9.16 -5.20 21.62
CA THR A 139 -9.45 -4.12 22.58
C THR A 139 -10.78 -3.40 22.36
N GLY A 140 -11.59 -3.88 21.40
CA GLY A 140 -13.04 -3.73 21.40
C GLY A 140 -13.59 -2.34 21.74
N GLU A 141 -13.41 -1.36 20.86
CA GLU A 141 -14.31 -0.20 20.73
C GLU A 141 -14.06 0.42 19.35
N MET A 142 -15.01 0.25 18.42
CA MET A 142 -15.00 0.95 17.13
C MET A 142 -15.51 2.37 17.36
N THR A 143 -14.62 3.27 17.77
CA THR A 143 -14.83 4.70 17.56
C THR A 143 -14.40 5.06 16.14
N ASN A 144 -15.13 5.97 15.51
CA ASN A 144 -14.98 6.47 14.13
C ASN A 144 -13.67 7.25 13.87
N GLU A 145 -12.58 6.89 14.55
CA GLU A 145 -11.24 7.34 14.18
C GLU A 145 -10.74 6.38 13.11
N GLU A 146 -10.73 6.84 11.85
CA GLU A 146 -10.03 6.22 10.74
C GLU A 146 -8.76 5.54 11.27
N SER A 147 -8.66 4.21 11.17
CA SER A 147 -7.64 3.46 11.91
C SER A 147 -6.30 4.17 11.76
N TRP A 148 -5.76 4.67 12.87
CA TRP A 148 -4.62 5.61 12.93
C TRP A 148 -3.45 5.19 12.03
N TRP A 149 -3.31 3.89 11.78
CA TRP A 149 -2.31 3.29 10.93
C TRP A 149 -2.52 3.45 9.41
N PHE A 150 -3.72 3.78 8.94
CA PHE A 150 -4.01 4.06 7.53
C PHE A 150 -3.14 5.21 7.04
N LYS A 151 -3.08 6.30 7.81
CA LYS A 151 -2.28 7.49 7.50
C LYS A 151 -0.81 7.13 7.30
N ASP A 152 -0.25 6.36 8.23
CA ASP A 152 1.15 5.94 8.18
C ASP A 152 1.42 5.02 6.99
N SER A 153 0.55 4.02 6.77
CA SER A 153 0.69 3.08 5.65
C SER A 153 0.60 3.78 4.28
N ALA A 154 -0.22 4.82 4.18
CA ALA A 154 -0.39 5.62 2.97
C ALA A 154 0.75 6.61 2.72
N THR A 155 1.77 6.67 3.58
CA THR A 155 3.01 7.42 3.29
C THR A 155 4.06 6.61 2.53
N LEU A 156 3.84 5.30 2.37
CA LEU A 156 4.81 4.39 1.76
C LEU A 156 4.58 4.31 0.25
N ARG A 157 5.62 3.94 -0.51
CA ARG A 157 5.48 3.60 -1.93
C ARG A 157 4.51 2.42 -2.13
N ILE A 158 3.94 2.36 -3.34
CA ILE A 158 2.90 1.38 -3.69
C ILE A 158 3.36 -0.08 -3.52
N ASP A 159 4.61 -0.39 -3.80
CA ASP A 159 5.19 -1.74 -3.66
C ASP A 159 5.21 -2.19 -2.19
N HIS A 160 5.61 -1.29 -1.29
CA HIS A 160 5.54 -1.53 0.16
C HIS A 160 4.09 -1.63 0.65
N PHE A 161 3.21 -0.76 0.16
CA PHE A 161 1.79 -0.78 0.52
C PHE A 161 1.11 -2.10 0.12
N VAL A 162 1.31 -2.57 -1.12
CA VAL A 162 0.81 -3.86 -1.63
C VAL A 162 1.23 -5.01 -0.72
N ARG A 163 2.48 -5.01 -0.26
CA ARG A 163 3.00 -6.07 0.63
C ARG A 163 2.42 -6.01 2.03
N ILE A 164 2.19 -4.82 2.57
CA ILE A 164 1.47 -4.65 3.84
C ILE A 164 0.05 -5.21 3.71
N ILE A 165 -0.69 -4.82 2.67
CA ILE A 165 -2.05 -5.32 2.42
C ILE A 165 -2.08 -6.84 2.26
N THR A 166 -1.09 -7.41 1.55
CA THR A 166 -0.94 -8.86 1.39
C THR A 166 -0.70 -9.55 2.73
N ALA A 167 0.18 -8.99 3.58
CA ALA A 167 0.44 -9.52 4.91
C ALA A 167 -0.78 -9.41 5.83
N LEU A 168 -1.52 -8.30 5.77
CA LEU A 168 -2.78 -8.10 6.53
C LEU A 168 -3.83 -9.13 6.14
N ARG A 169 -3.98 -9.40 4.83
CA ARG A 169 -4.88 -10.46 4.33
C ARG A 169 -4.47 -11.84 4.83
N ALA A 170 -3.18 -12.15 4.80
CA ALA A 170 -2.65 -13.42 5.32
C ALA A 170 -2.86 -13.59 6.84
N LYS A 171 -3.03 -12.48 7.58
CA LYS A 171 -3.41 -12.48 9.00
C LYS A 171 -4.92 -12.57 9.25
N GLY A 172 -5.74 -12.65 8.20
CA GLY A 172 -7.19 -12.79 8.32
C GLY A 172 -7.87 -11.49 8.74
N LEU A 173 -7.29 -10.33 8.42
CA LEU A 173 -7.97 -9.06 8.60
C LEU A 173 -9.23 -9.02 7.72
N LYS A 174 -10.31 -8.47 8.27
CA LYS A 174 -11.60 -8.39 7.59
C LYS A 174 -11.47 -7.66 6.24
N PRO A 175 -12.07 -8.19 5.14
CA PRO A 175 -12.04 -7.54 3.83
C PRO A 175 -12.49 -6.08 3.84
N GLU A 176 -13.44 -5.72 4.70
CA GLU A 176 -13.98 -4.35 4.80
C GLU A 176 -12.94 -3.36 5.35
N ILE A 177 -12.10 -3.81 6.30
CA ILE A 177 -11.00 -3.00 6.86
C ILE A 177 -9.89 -2.85 5.80
N ILE A 178 -9.55 -3.95 5.11
CA ILE A 178 -8.56 -3.93 4.04
C ILE A 178 -9.01 -3.00 2.91
N GLY A 179 -10.27 -3.11 2.49
CA GLY A 179 -10.86 -2.25 1.47
C GLY A 179 -10.85 -0.78 1.89
N SER A 180 -11.21 -0.48 3.14
CA SER A 180 -11.15 0.88 3.69
C SER A 180 -9.73 1.46 3.64
N CYS A 181 -8.71 0.68 3.98
CA CYS A 181 -7.32 1.09 3.90
C CYS A 181 -6.87 1.39 2.46
N ILE A 182 -7.26 0.53 1.49
CA ILE A 182 -6.95 0.74 0.06
C ILE A 182 -7.66 1.99 -0.47
N MET A 183 -8.93 2.20 -0.10
CA MET A 183 -9.69 3.40 -0.47
C MET A 183 -9.01 4.66 0.07
N TYR A 184 -8.54 4.62 1.32
CA TYR A 184 -7.79 5.73 1.93
C TYR A 184 -6.49 6.03 1.16
N TYR A 185 -5.69 4.99 0.87
CA TYR A 185 -4.45 5.15 0.08
C TYR A 185 -4.72 5.77 -1.29
N ALA A 186 -5.70 5.24 -2.01
CA ALA A 186 -6.06 5.70 -3.35
C ALA A 186 -6.62 7.15 -3.33
N GLY A 187 -7.42 7.50 -2.32
CA GLY A 187 -7.92 8.85 -2.12
C GLY A 187 -6.79 9.84 -1.88
N LYS A 188 -5.88 9.52 -0.95
CA LYS A 188 -4.69 10.34 -0.68
C LYS A 188 -3.84 10.52 -1.94
N TRP A 189 -3.53 9.42 -2.64
CA TRP A 189 -2.76 9.47 -3.89
C TRP A 189 -3.39 10.36 -4.95
N ARG A 190 -4.72 10.34 -5.08
CA ARG A 190 -5.46 11.18 -6.02
C ARG A 190 -5.40 12.68 -5.66
N HIS A 191 -5.47 13.01 -4.38
CA HIS A 191 -5.41 14.40 -3.90
C HIS A 191 -3.99 14.98 -3.91
N GLU A 192 -2.98 14.15 -3.66
CA GLU A 192 -1.57 14.57 -3.69
C GLU A 192 -1.03 14.84 -5.10
N GLY A 193 -1.88 14.70 -6.13
CA GLY A 193 -1.73 15.40 -7.41
C GLY A 193 -0.34 15.28 -8.01
N ASN A 194 0.16 14.05 -8.20
CA ASN A 194 1.51 13.89 -8.69
C ASN A 194 1.56 14.02 -10.23
N VAL A 195 2.47 14.89 -10.70
CA VAL A 195 2.98 15.05 -12.07
C VAL A 195 3.83 13.83 -12.44
N GLY A 196 3.26 12.63 -12.27
CA GLY A 196 3.91 11.37 -12.62
C GLY A 196 3.87 11.14 -14.14
N HIS A 197 4.82 10.37 -14.64
CA HIS A 197 4.75 9.88 -16.02
C HIS A 197 3.60 8.88 -16.13
N ASN A 198 2.84 8.91 -17.24
CA ASN A 198 1.66 8.05 -17.49
C ASN A 198 1.85 6.57 -17.10
N LYS A 199 3.09 6.05 -17.23
CA LYS A 199 3.49 4.70 -16.84
C LYS A 199 3.44 4.45 -15.33
N GLU A 200 3.84 5.40 -14.50
CA GLU A 200 3.83 5.29 -13.04
C GLU A 200 2.39 5.31 -12.50
N GLN A 201 1.53 6.22 -13.00
CA GLN A 201 0.12 6.21 -12.61
C GLN A 201 -0.55 4.89 -13.01
N LYS A 202 -0.26 4.38 -14.22
CA LYS A 202 -0.72 3.07 -14.66
C LYS A 202 -0.28 1.97 -13.67
N MET A 203 1.00 1.89 -13.32
CA MET A 203 1.50 0.88 -12.38
C MET A 203 0.82 0.97 -11.00
N ILE A 204 0.58 2.19 -10.49
CA ILE A 204 -0.09 2.39 -9.20
C ILE A 204 -1.53 1.91 -9.26
N ILE A 205 -2.28 2.29 -10.30
CA ILE A 205 -3.67 1.86 -10.49
C ILE A 205 -3.74 0.34 -10.62
N GLU A 206 -2.90 -0.27 -11.46
CA GLU A 206 -2.88 -1.72 -11.63
C GLU A 206 -2.57 -2.45 -10.32
N SER A 207 -1.60 -1.94 -9.57
CA SER A 207 -1.24 -2.47 -8.25
C SER A 207 -2.40 -2.38 -7.26
N LEU A 208 -3.09 -1.24 -7.19
CA LEU A 208 -4.26 -1.05 -6.32
C LEU A 208 -5.41 -1.99 -6.69
N VAL A 209 -5.72 -2.12 -7.97
CA VAL A 209 -6.78 -3.02 -8.45
C VAL A 209 -6.45 -4.48 -8.12
N SER A 210 -5.18 -4.88 -8.30
CA SER A 210 -4.74 -6.26 -8.03
C SER A 210 -4.90 -6.68 -6.55
N ILE A 211 -4.86 -5.73 -5.63
CA ILE A 211 -5.00 -5.98 -4.19
C ILE A 211 -6.42 -5.71 -3.66
N LEU A 212 -7.39 -5.33 -4.50
CA LEU A 212 -8.76 -5.12 -4.02
C LEU A 212 -9.36 -6.44 -3.49
N PRO A 213 -9.98 -6.45 -2.29
CA PRO A 213 -10.66 -7.64 -1.79
C PRO A 213 -11.80 -8.05 -2.74
N PRO A 214 -12.04 -9.35 -2.96
CA PRO A 214 -13.07 -9.84 -3.88
C PRO A 214 -14.50 -9.76 -3.32
N GLN A 215 -14.67 -9.52 -2.02
CA GLN A 215 -16.00 -9.49 -1.38
C GLN A 215 -16.80 -8.24 -1.78
N LYS A 216 -18.12 -8.41 -2.00
CA LYS A 216 -19.07 -7.36 -2.43
C LYS A 216 -19.08 -6.16 -1.48
N GLU A 217 -19.02 -6.42 -0.17
CA GLU A 217 -19.12 -5.40 0.88
C GLU A 217 -17.77 -4.72 1.22
N ALA A 218 -16.66 -5.19 0.65
CA ALA A 218 -15.33 -4.72 1.06
C ALA A 218 -14.99 -3.30 0.60
N VAL A 219 -15.51 -2.89 -0.55
CA VAL A 219 -15.24 -1.58 -1.17
C VAL A 219 -16.53 -0.98 -1.76
N SER A 220 -16.66 0.34 -1.73
CA SER A 220 -17.86 1.01 -2.22
C SER A 220 -17.97 0.96 -3.76
N CYS A 221 -19.22 0.91 -4.27
CA CYS A 221 -19.48 0.96 -5.72
C CYS A 221 -18.89 2.23 -6.36
N LYS A 222 -19.09 3.38 -5.70
CA LYS A 222 -18.50 4.67 -6.10
C LYS A 222 -16.98 4.60 -6.25
N PHE A 223 -16.29 3.94 -5.33
CA PHE A 223 -14.85 3.75 -5.42
C PHE A 223 -14.45 2.84 -6.59
N LEU A 224 -15.16 1.73 -6.80
CA LEU A 224 -14.91 0.84 -7.94
C LEU A 224 -15.10 1.56 -9.29
N LEU A 225 -16.17 2.34 -9.43
CA LEU A 225 -16.42 3.17 -10.61
C LEU A 225 -15.32 4.22 -10.81
N ALA A 226 -14.86 4.86 -9.74
CA ALA A 226 -13.72 5.79 -9.81
C ALA A 226 -12.43 5.10 -10.26
N MET A 227 -12.13 3.90 -9.73
CA MET A 227 -10.99 3.10 -10.15
C MET A 227 -11.09 2.66 -11.62
N LEU A 228 -12.29 2.29 -12.09
CA LEU A 228 -12.53 1.93 -13.49
C LEU A 228 -12.26 3.11 -14.43
N LYS A 229 -12.79 4.30 -14.10
CA LYS A 229 -12.51 5.51 -14.88
C LYS A 229 -11.01 5.79 -14.95
N MET A 230 -10.29 5.68 -13.83
CA MET A 230 -8.83 5.87 -13.83
C MET A 230 -8.12 4.78 -14.63
N ALA A 231 -8.52 3.51 -14.51
CA ALA A 231 -7.94 2.40 -15.27
C ALA A 231 -8.06 2.64 -16.79
N LEU A 232 -9.18 3.19 -17.25
CA LEU A 232 -9.39 3.56 -18.65
C LEU A 232 -8.53 4.77 -19.07
N VAL A 233 -8.53 5.85 -18.27
CA VAL A 233 -7.73 7.07 -18.53
C VAL A 233 -6.24 6.77 -18.65
N TYR A 234 -5.71 5.89 -17.80
CA TYR A 234 -4.30 5.53 -17.75
C TYR A 234 -3.97 4.24 -18.53
N SER A 235 -4.93 3.72 -19.31
CA SER A 235 -4.77 2.55 -20.18
C SER A 235 -4.18 1.33 -19.46
N ALA A 236 -4.76 1.00 -18.31
CA ALA A 236 -4.46 -0.22 -17.55
C ALA A 236 -4.73 -1.49 -18.39
N SER A 237 -4.17 -2.62 -17.95
CA SER A 237 -4.37 -3.93 -18.58
C SER A 237 -5.86 -4.24 -18.77
N PRO A 238 -6.29 -4.70 -19.96
CA PRO A 238 -7.69 -5.08 -20.22
C PRO A 238 -8.23 -6.09 -19.20
N ALA A 239 -7.40 -7.00 -18.70
CA ALA A 239 -7.81 -7.98 -17.69
C ALA A 239 -8.24 -7.31 -16.36
N LEU A 240 -7.54 -6.25 -15.94
CA LEU A 240 -7.88 -5.50 -14.73
C LEU A 240 -9.10 -4.60 -14.94
N VAL A 241 -9.27 -4.06 -16.15
CA VAL A 241 -10.47 -3.33 -16.54
C VAL A 241 -11.70 -4.25 -16.49
N SER A 242 -11.63 -5.43 -17.11
CA SER A 242 -12.73 -6.40 -17.07
C SER A 242 -13.03 -6.91 -15.66
N GLU A 243 -12.03 -7.09 -14.81
CA GLU A 243 -12.23 -7.43 -13.40
C GLU A 243 -12.97 -6.32 -12.64
N LEU A 244 -12.64 -5.04 -12.90
CA LEU A 244 -13.37 -3.91 -12.33
C LEU A 244 -14.80 -3.84 -12.86
N GLU A 245 -15.02 -4.01 -14.17
CA GLU A 245 -16.36 -4.06 -14.79
C GLU A 245 -17.22 -5.15 -14.14
N LYS A 246 -16.66 -6.35 -13.95
CA LYS A 246 -17.32 -7.46 -13.28
C LYS A 246 -17.70 -7.11 -11.84
N ARG A 247 -16.77 -6.55 -11.06
CA ARG A 247 -17.03 -6.15 -9.66
C ARG A 247 -18.07 -5.05 -9.56
N VAL A 248 -18.03 -4.04 -10.42
CA VAL A 248 -19.06 -3.00 -10.50
C VAL A 248 -20.41 -3.62 -10.80
N GLY A 249 -20.47 -4.57 -11.74
CA GLY A 249 -21.67 -5.35 -12.04
C GLY A 249 -22.29 -5.98 -10.79
N MET A 250 -21.49 -6.58 -9.91
CA MET A 250 -21.98 -7.22 -8.67
C MET A 250 -22.59 -6.23 -7.65
N VAL A 251 -22.20 -4.95 -7.69
CA VAL A 251 -22.66 -3.89 -6.76
C VAL A 251 -23.44 -2.78 -7.47
N LEU A 252 -23.90 -3.01 -8.70
CA LEU A 252 -24.49 -1.97 -9.54
C LEU A 252 -25.73 -1.32 -8.90
N GLU A 253 -26.45 -2.07 -8.08
CA GLU A 253 -27.56 -1.60 -7.25
C GLU A 253 -27.24 -0.40 -6.35
N ASN A 254 -25.96 -0.17 -6.03
CA ASN A 254 -25.49 0.92 -5.18
C ASN A 254 -24.84 2.06 -5.98
N ALA A 255 -24.95 2.05 -7.31
CA ALA A 255 -24.37 3.07 -8.17
C ALA A 255 -25.33 4.26 -8.37
N ASP A 256 -24.73 5.43 -8.58
CA ASP A 256 -25.42 6.61 -9.07
C ASP A 256 -25.21 6.77 -10.59
N ALA A 257 -26.20 7.33 -11.29
CA ALA A 257 -26.13 7.52 -12.75
C ALA A 257 -24.93 8.37 -13.17
N ASN A 258 -24.60 9.41 -12.39
CA ASN A 258 -23.43 10.27 -12.62
C ASN A 258 -22.09 9.51 -12.47
N ASP A 259 -22.05 8.52 -11.58
CA ASP A 259 -20.85 7.72 -11.37
C ASP A 259 -20.65 6.70 -12.50
N LEU A 260 -21.71 6.33 -13.24
CA LEU A 260 -21.64 5.48 -14.44
C LEU A 260 -21.19 6.22 -15.71
N LEU A 261 -21.15 7.55 -15.70
CA LEU A 261 -20.66 8.34 -16.83
C LEU A 261 -19.14 8.15 -16.98
N VAL A 262 -18.74 7.24 -17.87
CA VAL A 262 -17.35 6.95 -18.20
C VAL A 262 -16.94 7.79 -19.42
N PRO A 263 -15.93 8.67 -19.34
CA PRO A 263 -15.48 9.45 -20.48
C PRO A 263 -14.93 8.57 -21.61
N SER A 264 -15.25 8.89 -22.86
CA SER A 264 -14.62 8.28 -24.03
C SER A 264 -13.18 8.77 -24.20
N CYS A 265 -12.21 8.16 -23.52
CA CYS A 265 -10.81 8.53 -23.69
C CYS A 265 -10.22 7.92 -24.98
N THR A 266 -10.34 8.61 -26.11
CA THR A 266 -9.53 8.33 -27.33
C THR A 266 -8.19 9.05 -27.25
N ARG A 267 -7.30 8.59 -26.37
CA ARG A 267 -5.92 9.08 -26.34
C ARG A 267 -5.02 8.26 -27.25
N ASP A 268 -5.36 8.19 -28.54
CA ASP A 268 -4.44 7.65 -29.55
C ASP A 268 -3.56 8.80 -30.07
N GLN A 269 -2.43 9.01 -29.39
CA GLN A 269 -1.37 9.89 -29.90
C GLN A 269 -0.71 9.19 -31.10
N GLY A 270 -1.24 9.40 -32.32
CA GLY A 270 -0.51 8.99 -33.53
C GLY A 270 -1.30 8.65 -34.78
N LYS A 271 -2.63 8.75 -34.81
CA LYS A 271 -3.39 8.59 -36.06
C LYS A 271 -4.03 9.89 -36.48
N THR A 272 -3.44 10.53 -37.49
CA THR A 272 -4.15 11.45 -38.38
C THR A 272 -5.25 10.65 -39.08
N LEU A 273 -6.48 10.72 -38.58
CA LEU A 273 -7.65 10.24 -39.32
C LEU A 273 -8.47 11.45 -39.75
N ASN A 274 -8.56 11.60 -41.07
CA ASN A 274 -9.33 12.62 -41.76
C ASN A 274 -10.82 12.25 -41.79
N SER A 275 -11.46 12.17 -40.63
CA SER A 275 -12.92 12.21 -40.50
C SER A 275 -13.30 12.83 -39.15
N PRO A 276 -14.26 13.78 -39.11
CA PRO A 276 -14.87 14.21 -37.86
C PRO A 276 -15.88 13.12 -37.46
N ASP A 277 -15.40 11.92 -37.13
CA ASP A 277 -16.28 10.88 -36.62
C ASP A 277 -16.75 11.28 -35.23
N GLU A 278 -18.07 11.36 -35.09
CA GLU A 278 -18.88 11.62 -33.91
C GLU A 278 -18.37 10.84 -32.68
N CYS A 279 -17.36 11.37 -31.98
CA CYS A 279 -16.93 10.82 -30.71
C CYS A 279 -18.04 11.10 -29.69
N THR A 280 -18.76 10.06 -29.31
CA THR A 280 -19.66 10.07 -28.16
C THR A 280 -18.87 10.51 -26.93
N MET A 281 -19.45 11.41 -26.13
CA MET A 281 -18.82 11.94 -24.91
C MET A 281 -18.58 10.85 -23.87
N HIS A 282 -19.37 9.77 -23.90
CA HIS A 282 -19.36 8.69 -22.94
C HIS A 282 -19.16 7.32 -23.59
N ASN A 283 -18.37 6.46 -22.93
CA ASN A 283 -18.12 5.10 -23.38
C ASN A 283 -19.27 4.17 -22.98
N ILE A 284 -20.21 3.99 -23.90
CA ILE A 284 -21.41 3.15 -23.71
C ILE A 284 -21.03 1.67 -23.58
N ASP A 285 -19.99 1.21 -24.28
CA ASP A 285 -19.59 -0.20 -24.30
C ASP A 285 -19.17 -0.70 -22.92
N VAL A 286 -18.50 0.14 -22.13
CA VAL A 286 -18.14 -0.18 -20.74
C VAL A 286 -19.39 -0.41 -19.90
N VAL A 287 -20.39 0.47 -20.02
CA VAL A 287 -21.64 0.35 -19.26
C VAL A 287 -22.44 -0.87 -19.72
N GLN A 288 -22.45 -1.17 -21.02
CA GLN A 288 -23.06 -2.39 -21.54
C GLN A 288 -22.42 -3.65 -20.93
N ARG A 289 -21.08 -3.73 -20.88
CA ARG A 289 -20.38 -4.87 -20.25
C ARG A 289 -20.67 -4.98 -18.76
N ILE A 290 -20.72 -3.86 -18.03
CA ILE A 290 -21.11 -3.83 -16.61
C ILE A 290 -22.51 -4.42 -16.42
N LEU A 291 -23.46 -4.05 -17.28
CA LEU A 291 -24.84 -4.56 -17.23
C LEU A 291 -24.90 -6.06 -17.55
N GLU A 292 -24.12 -6.53 -18.52
CA GLU A 292 -24.00 -7.95 -18.82
C GLU A 292 -23.51 -8.73 -17.59
N TYR A 293 -22.47 -8.24 -16.89
CA TYR A 293 -22.00 -8.85 -15.65
C TYR A 293 -23.02 -8.81 -14.51
N PHE A 294 -23.75 -7.70 -14.34
CA PHE A 294 -24.83 -7.60 -13.36
C PHE A 294 -25.90 -8.67 -13.61
N LEU A 295 -26.34 -8.83 -14.85
CA LEU A 295 -27.36 -9.81 -15.24
C LEU A 295 -26.89 -11.25 -15.04
N MET A 296 -25.62 -11.55 -15.36
CA MET A 296 -25.03 -12.86 -15.08
C MET A 296 -25.04 -13.17 -13.58
N HIS A 297 -24.67 -12.19 -12.76
CA HIS A 297 -24.63 -12.33 -11.31
C HIS A 297 -26.02 -12.46 -10.67
N GLU A 298 -27.05 -11.75 -11.17
CA GLU A 298 -28.43 -11.92 -10.71
C GLU A 298 -28.96 -13.34 -11.00
N HIS A 299 -28.64 -13.91 -12.16
CA HIS A 299 -29.02 -15.29 -12.47
C HIS A 299 -28.40 -16.30 -11.49
N GLU A 300 -27.11 -16.14 -11.16
CA GLU A 300 -26.43 -16.96 -10.14
C GLU A 300 -27.05 -16.80 -8.74
N GLN A 301 -27.56 -15.60 -8.41
CA GLN A 301 -28.20 -15.34 -7.12
C GLN A 301 -29.63 -15.86 -7.01
N GLN A 302 -30.38 -15.91 -8.11
CA GLN A 302 -31.72 -16.49 -8.16
C GLN A 302 -31.70 -18.00 -7.91
N GLU A 303 -30.71 -18.71 -8.45
CA GLU A 303 -30.46 -20.13 -8.12
C GLU A 303 -30.19 -20.34 -6.62
N GLN A 304 -29.67 -19.31 -5.94
CA GLN A 304 -29.41 -19.28 -4.50
C GLN A 304 -30.54 -18.66 -3.66
N GLN A 305 -31.74 -18.44 -4.23
CA GLN A 305 -32.91 -17.86 -3.56
C GLN A 305 -32.66 -16.49 -2.89
N LYS A 306 -31.78 -15.66 -3.45
CA LYS A 306 -31.60 -14.27 -3.01
C LYS A 306 -32.49 -13.34 -3.83
N SER A 307 -33.15 -12.39 -3.15
CA SER A 307 -33.99 -11.38 -3.80
C SER A 307 -33.13 -10.44 -4.64
N GLY A 308 -33.35 -10.47 -5.96
CA GLY A 308 -32.74 -9.53 -6.89
C GLY A 308 -33.17 -8.09 -6.62
N LYS A 309 -32.28 -7.13 -6.88
CA LYS A 309 -32.57 -5.70 -6.70
C LYS A 309 -32.72 -5.00 -8.05
N MET A 310 -33.74 -4.15 -8.16
CA MET A 310 -34.07 -3.48 -9.42
C MET A 310 -33.12 -2.30 -9.70
N VAL A 311 -32.43 -2.34 -10.85
CA VAL A 311 -31.57 -1.25 -11.35
C VAL A 311 -32.23 -0.42 -12.46
N SER A 312 -33.51 -0.64 -12.78
CA SER A 312 -34.21 0.07 -13.87
C SER A 312 -34.17 1.58 -13.73
N LYS A 313 -34.45 2.11 -12.53
CA LYS A 313 -34.41 3.56 -12.28
C LYS A 313 -33.02 4.16 -12.51
N LEU A 314 -31.98 3.42 -12.15
CA LEU A 314 -30.59 3.82 -12.40
C LEU A 314 -30.30 3.88 -13.90
N LEU A 315 -30.77 2.87 -14.64
CA LEU A 315 -30.64 2.81 -16.09
C LEU A 315 -31.43 3.91 -16.80
N ASP A 316 -32.66 4.18 -16.39
CA ASP A 316 -33.48 5.26 -16.93
C ASP A 316 -32.79 6.61 -16.73
N ASN A 317 -32.25 6.85 -15.54
CA ASN A 317 -31.49 8.07 -15.24
C ASN A 317 -30.20 8.16 -16.06
N TYR A 318 -29.46 7.05 -16.22
CA TYR A 318 -28.25 7.01 -17.04
C TYR A 318 -28.56 7.29 -18.51
N LEU A 319 -29.59 6.65 -19.07
CA LEU A 319 -30.04 6.88 -20.45
C LEU A 319 -30.50 8.32 -20.65
N ALA A 320 -31.17 8.93 -19.67
CA ALA A 320 -31.57 10.33 -19.71
C ALA A 320 -30.36 11.27 -19.76
N GLU A 321 -29.27 10.97 -19.04
CA GLU A 321 -28.02 11.74 -19.11
C GLU A 321 -27.30 11.55 -20.45
N VAL A 322 -27.20 10.31 -20.93
CA VAL A 322 -26.53 9.98 -22.20
C VAL A 322 -27.29 10.52 -23.41
N ALA A 323 -28.63 10.59 -23.36
CA ALA A 323 -29.44 11.17 -24.42
C ALA A 323 -29.24 12.69 -24.60
N LYS A 324 -28.56 13.38 -23.68
CA LYS A 324 -28.15 14.77 -23.86
C LYS A 324 -26.99 14.92 -24.85
N ASP A 325 -26.30 13.83 -25.18
CA ASP A 325 -25.17 13.84 -26.12
C ASP A 325 -25.67 13.91 -27.58
N PRO A 326 -25.36 14.99 -28.33
CA PRO A 326 -25.81 15.16 -29.71
C PRO A 326 -25.15 14.18 -30.70
N ASN A 327 -24.03 13.55 -30.32
CA ASN A 327 -23.28 12.61 -31.17
C ASN A 327 -23.72 11.15 -30.97
N LEU A 328 -24.77 10.92 -30.20
CA LEU A 328 -25.20 9.59 -29.82
C LEU A 328 -26.18 9.02 -30.83
N SER A 329 -25.73 8.04 -31.62
CA SER A 329 -26.61 7.39 -32.59
C SER A 329 -27.73 6.59 -31.92
N ILE A 330 -28.96 6.73 -32.45
CA ILE A 330 -30.18 6.02 -32.03
C ILE A 330 -29.97 4.49 -32.00
N THR A 331 -29.09 3.95 -32.84
CA THR A 331 -28.78 2.52 -32.87
C THR A 331 -28.18 2.01 -31.56
N ASN A 332 -27.28 2.79 -30.93
CA ASN A 332 -26.60 2.42 -29.67
C ASN A 332 -27.53 2.51 -28.45
N ILE A 333 -28.48 3.47 -28.46
CA ILE A 333 -29.57 3.51 -27.48
C ILE A 333 -30.46 2.29 -27.66
N SER A 334 -30.80 1.94 -28.90
CA SER A 334 -31.74 0.86 -29.23
C SER A 334 -31.19 -0.55 -28.94
N SER A 335 -29.88 -0.77 -29.00
CA SER A 335 -29.24 -2.03 -28.61
C SER A 335 -29.16 -2.18 -27.09
N SER A 336 -28.77 -1.11 -26.40
CA SER A 336 -28.73 -1.04 -24.94
C SER A 336 -30.11 -1.25 -24.34
N SER A 337 -31.12 -0.52 -24.83
CA SER A 337 -32.51 -0.64 -24.40
C SER A 337 -33.12 -2.01 -24.77
N ARG A 338 -32.79 -2.62 -25.92
CA ARG A 338 -33.24 -3.99 -26.24
C ARG A 338 -32.60 -5.07 -25.34
N SER A 339 -31.32 -4.93 -25.01
CA SER A 339 -30.63 -5.86 -24.09
C SER A 339 -31.25 -5.81 -22.69
N ILE A 340 -31.64 -4.60 -22.24
CA ILE A 340 -32.34 -4.38 -20.97
C ILE A 340 -33.79 -4.88 -21.04
N ALA A 341 -34.55 -4.53 -22.09
CA ALA A 341 -35.97 -4.85 -22.22
C ALA A 341 -36.24 -6.35 -22.42
N SER A 342 -35.45 -7.04 -23.24
CA SER A 342 -35.62 -8.49 -23.49
C SER A 342 -35.34 -9.37 -22.26
N LYS A 343 -34.60 -8.83 -21.28
CA LYS A 343 -34.26 -9.53 -20.03
C LYS A 343 -35.15 -9.08 -18.87
N SER A 344 -35.71 -7.87 -18.92
CA SER A 344 -36.75 -7.41 -17.99
C SER A 344 -38.10 -8.12 -18.19
N THR A 345 -38.40 -8.63 -19.40
CA THR A 345 -39.61 -9.42 -19.69
C THR A 345 -39.55 -10.87 -19.18
N ASN A 346 -38.42 -11.31 -18.61
CA ASN A 346 -38.27 -12.63 -17.99
C ASN A 346 -38.20 -12.56 -16.46
N LEU A 347 -38.45 -11.39 -15.84
CA LEU A 347 -38.71 -11.32 -14.40
C LEU A 347 -40.22 -11.56 -14.18
N PRO A 348 -40.62 -12.63 -13.47
CA PRO A 348 -42.01 -12.83 -13.06
C PRO A 348 -42.49 -11.80 -12.04
#